data_AF-A0AAU0YSM2-F1
#
_entry.id   AF-A0AAU0YSM2-F1
#
_cell.length_a   1.000
_cell.length_b   1.000
_cell.length_c   1.000
_cell.angle_alpha   90.00
_cell.angle_beta   90.00
_cell.angle_gamma   90.00
#
_symmetry.space_group_name_H-M   'P 1'
#
loop_
_entity.id
_entity.type
_entity.pdbx_description
1 polymer ?
#
loop_
_entity_poly.entity_id
_entity_poly.type
_entity_poly.pdbx_seq_one_letter_code
_entity_poly.pdbx_strand_id
1 'polypeptide(L)'
;MYTRDRLAVAAAESSSMVDLMRRLGATLGSGSRGYLNRRLRHYGIDVSHFREEPLPERERRSYSKELLAKAAAHSHSIREVLEYIGLPPRDSPYGHIRKKLDHYGIDTSHFTRGRRYGAGILARDDLVAAVEASFSLAGTLRILRRVDNGASRALVKRSIEAHGISTEHFTGQGHFLGASSPYRKPAQDILRRLDPPSPRTRTAFLRRALDDLGVPHECAACGIGDLWRGKRLVLEINHINGDPIDNRRENLRYLCPSCHSQTESFSNRRGRAQ
;
A
#
# COMPACT_ATOMS: atom_id res chain seq x y z
N MET A 1 2.51 -23.65 -16.64
CA MET A 1 1.50 -23.47 -15.58
C MET A 1 1.12 -24.86 -15.09
N TYR A 2 1.10 -25.12 -13.79
CA TYR A 2 0.75 -26.46 -13.29
C TYR A 2 -0.76 -26.67 -13.36
N THR A 3 -1.19 -27.77 -13.99
CA THR A 3 -2.60 -28.19 -14.02
C THR A 3 -2.99 -28.82 -12.69
N ARG A 4 -4.30 -28.87 -12.41
CA ARG A 4 -4.83 -29.48 -11.18
C ARG A 4 -4.40 -30.94 -11.06
N ASP A 5 -4.58 -31.72 -12.12
CA ASP A 5 -4.32 -33.17 -12.09
C ASP A 5 -2.84 -33.47 -11.87
N ARG A 6 -1.95 -32.72 -12.53
CA ARG A 6 -0.50 -32.85 -12.31
C ARG A 6 -0.08 -32.51 -10.88
N LEU A 7 -0.72 -31.50 -10.26
CA LEU A 7 -0.44 -31.16 -8.87
C LEU A 7 -0.99 -32.20 -7.90
N ALA A 8 -2.18 -32.76 -8.17
CA ALA A 8 -2.82 -33.74 -7.31
C ALA A 8 -2.03 -35.05 -7.25
N VAL A 9 -1.62 -35.58 -8.41
CA VAL A 9 -0.78 -36.79 -8.50
C VAL A 9 0.55 -36.57 -7.79
N ALA A 10 1.24 -35.47 -8.11
CA ALA A 10 2.52 -35.17 -7.49
C ALA A 10 2.40 -34.96 -5.98
N ALA A 11 1.33 -34.32 -5.50
CA ALA A 11 1.10 -34.11 -4.07
C ALA A 11 0.79 -35.41 -3.33
N ALA A 12 -0.01 -36.31 -3.90
CA ALA A 12 -0.32 -37.60 -3.28
C ALA A 12 0.95 -38.46 -3.08
N GLU A 13 1.90 -38.39 -4.00
CA GLU A 13 3.17 -39.12 -3.92
C GLU A 13 4.27 -38.40 -3.14
N SER A 14 4.02 -37.15 -2.72
CA SER A 14 5.00 -36.35 -1.99
C SER A 14 4.82 -36.47 -0.49
N SER A 15 5.95 -36.54 0.22
CA SER A 15 5.98 -36.58 1.69
C SER A 15 6.18 -35.20 2.32
N SER A 16 6.59 -34.21 1.54
CA SER A 16 6.82 -32.83 1.98
C SER A 16 6.63 -31.85 0.82
N MET A 17 6.56 -30.56 1.14
CA MET A 17 6.54 -29.50 0.13
C MET A 17 7.83 -29.46 -0.70
N VAL A 18 8.98 -29.79 -0.11
CA VAL A 18 10.27 -29.79 -0.80
C VAL A 18 10.36 -30.98 -1.75
N ASP A 19 9.89 -32.16 -1.34
CA ASP A 19 9.75 -33.35 -2.19
C ASP A 19 8.83 -33.08 -3.38
N LEU A 20 7.67 -32.45 -3.14
CA LEU A 20 6.76 -32.00 -4.21
C LEU A 20 7.46 -31.06 -5.20
N MET A 21 8.25 -30.12 -4.69
CA MET A 21 9.02 -29.21 -5.54
C MET A 21 10.07 -29.95 -6.38
N ARG A 22 10.78 -30.94 -5.81
CA ARG A 22 11.74 -31.79 -6.54
C ARG A 22 11.03 -32.56 -7.66
N ARG A 23 9.90 -33.24 -7.35
CA ARG A 23 9.10 -34.02 -8.32
C ARG A 23 8.54 -33.17 -9.45
N LEU A 24 8.13 -31.94 -9.16
CA LEU A 24 7.62 -31.01 -10.17
C LEU A 24 8.72 -30.32 -10.99
N GLY A 25 10.00 -30.56 -10.68
CA GLY A 25 11.12 -29.81 -11.24
C GLY A 25 11.04 -28.32 -10.92
N ALA A 26 10.40 -27.96 -9.80
CA ALA A 26 10.27 -26.59 -9.32
C ALA A 26 11.53 -26.18 -8.56
N THR A 27 11.84 -24.89 -8.61
CA THR A 27 13.05 -24.35 -8.01
C THR A 27 12.91 -24.31 -6.49
N LEU A 28 13.93 -24.78 -5.74
CA LEU A 28 13.90 -24.88 -4.28
C LEU A 28 14.07 -23.50 -3.62
N GLY A 29 12.98 -22.73 -3.62
CA GLY A 29 12.96 -21.37 -3.08
C GLY A 29 11.60 -20.98 -2.51
N SER A 30 11.62 -19.95 -1.65
CA SER A 30 10.42 -19.42 -0.99
C SER A 30 9.34 -18.96 -1.97
N GLY A 31 9.74 -18.41 -3.12
CA GLY A 31 8.82 -17.99 -4.18
C GLY A 31 8.04 -19.14 -4.80
N SER A 32 8.75 -20.17 -5.28
CA SER A 32 8.16 -21.39 -5.86
C SER A 32 7.31 -22.13 -4.83
N ARG A 33 7.80 -22.26 -3.59
CA ARG A 33 7.04 -22.81 -2.45
C ARG A 33 5.72 -22.06 -2.21
N GLY A 34 5.78 -20.73 -2.15
CA GLY A 34 4.60 -19.88 -1.95
C GLY A 34 3.62 -19.91 -3.12
N TYR A 35 4.11 -20.01 -4.36
CA TYR A 35 3.27 -20.18 -5.54
C TYR A 35 2.54 -21.52 -5.53
N LEU A 36 3.25 -22.63 -5.25
CA LEU A 36 2.65 -23.97 -5.16
C LEU A 36 1.64 -24.07 -4.02
N ASN A 37 1.95 -23.53 -2.84
CA ASN A 37 1.00 -23.45 -1.72
C ASN A 37 -0.32 -22.76 -2.12
N ARG A 38 -0.23 -21.62 -2.81
CA ARG A 38 -1.43 -20.92 -3.31
C ARG A 38 -2.20 -21.77 -4.33
N ARG A 39 -1.50 -22.50 -5.19
CA ARG A 39 -2.13 -23.38 -6.19
C ARG A 39 -2.78 -24.61 -5.58
N LEU A 40 -2.14 -25.26 -4.62
CA LEU A 40 -2.71 -26.41 -3.89
C LEU A 40 -3.99 -26.00 -3.15
N ARG A 41 -3.96 -24.88 -2.42
CA ARG A 41 -5.15 -24.30 -1.77
C ARG A 41 -6.24 -23.95 -2.77
N HIS A 42 -5.89 -23.33 -3.89
CA HIS A 42 -6.86 -22.94 -4.92
C HIS A 42 -7.57 -24.16 -5.51
N TYR A 43 -6.88 -25.29 -5.67
CA TYR A 43 -7.46 -26.53 -6.20
C TYR A 43 -8.05 -27.47 -5.15
N GLY A 44 -7.96 -27.11 -3.85
CA GLY A 44 -8.43 -27.94 -2.74
C GLY A 44 -7.71 -29.28 -2.65
N ILE A 45 -6.42 -29.34 -3.01
CA ILE A 45 -5.63 -30.57 -2.94
C ILE A 45 -5.18 -30.77 -1.50
N ASP A 46 -5.50 -31.94 -0.92
CA ASP A 46 -5.07 -32.29 0.42
C ASP A 46 -3.54 -32.51 0.47
N VAL A 47 -2.92 -31.88 1.45
CA VAL A 47 -1.48 -31.96 1.75
C VAL A 47 -1.26 -32.09 3.26
N SER A 48 -2.28 -32.51 4.01
CA SER A 48 -2.23 -32.70 5.46
C SER A 48 -1.16 -33.71 5.88
N HIS A 49 -0.84 -34.67 5.01
CA HIS A 49 0.20 -35.68 5.19
C HIS A 49 1.63 -35.13 5.01
N PHE A 50 1.80 -33.89 4.56
CA PHE A 50 3.12 -33.30 4.35
C PHE A 50 3.82 -33.04 5.68
N ARG A 51 5.03 -33.56 5.81
CA ARG A 51 5.92 -33.25 6.93
C ARG A 51 6.60 -31.90 6.71
N GLU A 52 6.94 -31.24 7.82
CA GLU A 52 7.75 -30.01 7.77
C GLU A 52 9.19 -30.37 7.36
N GLU A 53 9.58 -29.98 6.15
CA GLU A 53 10.95 -30.05 5.66
C GLU A 53 11.43 -28.61 5.38
N PRO A 54 12.53 -28.14 5.99
CA PRO A 54 13.06 -26.83 5.69
C PRO A 54 13.55 -26.78 4.23
N LEU A 55 13.43 -25.60 3.61
CA LEU A 55 14.09 -25.39 2.32
C LEU A 55 15.61 -25.54 2.50
N PRO A 56 16.33 -26.09 1.51
CA PRO A 56 17.79 -26.20 1.59
C PRO A 56 18.41 -24.82 1.80
N GLU A 57 19.47 -24.78 2.62
CA GLU A 57 20.19 -23.54 2.86
C GLU A 57 20.79 -23.02 1.56
N ARG A 58 20.59 -21.73 1.31
CA ARG A 58 21.18 -21.07 0.14
C ARG A 58 22.58 -20.60 0.50
N GLU A 59 23.54 -21.01 -0.32
CA GLU A 59 24.91 -20.49 -0.25
C GLU A 59 24.90 -18.96 -0.30
N ARG A 60 25.52 -18.32 0.71
CA ARG A 60 25.64 -16.86 0.77
C ARG A 60 26.70 -16.41 -0.22
N ARG A 61 26.28 -15.70 -1.27
CA ARG A 61 27.18 -15.21 -2.32
C ARG A 61 27.45 -13.71 -2.14
N SER A 62 28.71 -13.33 -2.16
CA SER A 62 29.14 -11.94 -2.30
C SER A 62 29.53 -11.68 -3.74
N TYR A 63 29.16 -10.50 -4.25
CA TYR A 63 29.53 -10.05 -5.59
C TYR A 63 30.54 -8.91 -5.45
N SER A 64 31.82 -9.22 -5.67
CA SER A 64 32.88 -8.22 -5.66
C SER A 64 32.78 -7.32 -6.90
N LYS A 65 33.37 -6.14 -6.81
CA LYS A 65 33.40 -5.18 -7.92
C LYS A 65 34.19 -5.74 -9.10
N GLU A 66 35.30 -6.40 -8.84
CA GLU A 66 36.21 -6.97 -9.84
C GLU A 66 35.53 -8.09 -10.63
N LEU A 67 34.82 -8.98 -9.93
CA LEU A 67 34.09 -10.09 -10.55
C LEU A 67 32.99 -9.56 -11.48
N LEU A 68 32.20 -8.59 -11.01
CA LEU A 68 31.12 -8.01 -11.80
C LEU A 68 31.63 -7.18 -12.98
N ALA A 69 32.74 -6.46 -12.81
CA ALA A 69 33.36 -5.69 -13.91
C ALA A 69 33.88 -6.63 -15.01
N LYS A 70 34.58 -7.71 -14.63
CA LYS A 70 35.05 -8.72 -15.57
C LYS A 70 33.88 -9.39 -16.29
N ALA A 71 32.83 -9.77 -15.56
CA ALA A 71 31.65 -10.39 -16.14
C ALA A 71 30.92 -9.45 -17.11
N ALA A 72 30.75 -8.17 -16.75
CA ALA A 72 30.11 -7.17 -17.60
C ALA A 72 30.90 -6.91 -18.88
N ALA A 73 32.23 -6.88 -18.83
CA ALA A 73 33.06 -6.70 -20.02
C ALA A 73 32.95 -7.87 -21.04
N HIS A 74 32.67 -9.09 -20.56
CA HIS A 74 32.52 -10.29 -21.41
C HIS A 74 31.06 -10.60 -21.80
N SER A 75 30.13 -9.70 -21.46
CA SER A 75 28.69 -9.95 -21.62
C SER A 75 28.01 -8.80 -22.36
N HIS A 76 26.92 -9.12 -23.05
CA HIS A 76 26.01 -8.16 -23.68
C HIS A 76 24.61 -8.19 -23.04
N SER A 77 24.45 -8.84 -21.89
CA SER A 77 23.21 -8.82 -21.12
C SER A 77 23.45 -9.20 -19.66
N ILE A 78 22.54 -8.81 -18.76
CA ILE A 78 22.60 -9.26 -17.35
C ILE A 78 22.49 -10.79 -17.27
N ARG A 79 21.78 -11.42 -18.23
CA ARG A 79 21.71 -12.88 -18.30
C ARG A 79 23.09 -13.48 -18.58
N GLU A 80 23.82 -12.95 -19.55
CA GLU A 80 25.19 -13.40 -19.85
C GLU A 80 26.14 -13.11 -18.67
N VAL A 81 25.97 -11.99 -17.96
CA VAL A 81 26.72 -11.72 -16.72
C VAL A 81 26.48 -12.81 -15.68
N LEU A 82 25.22 -13.23 -15.52
CA LEU A 82 24.86 -14.30 -14.61
C LEU A 82 25.45 -15.64 -15.06
N GLU A 83 25.35 -15.97 -16.35
CA GLU A 83 25.95 -17.19 -16.93
C GLU A 83 27.47 -17.20 -16.74
N TYR A 84 28.14 -16.07 -16.94
CA TYR A 84 29.59 -15.90 -16.74
C TYR A 84 30.01 -16.15 -15.28
N ILE A 85 29.19 -15.71 -14.32
CA ILE A 85 29.42 -15.93 -12.88
C ILE A 85 28.97 -17.35 -12.45
N GLY A 86 28.53 -18.19 -13.37
CA GLY A 86 28.09 -19.56 -13.10
C GLY A 86 26.69 -19.65 -12.49
N LEU A 87 25.87 -18.64 -12.66
CA LEU A 87 24.51 -18.57 -12.14
C LEU A 87 23.48 -18.98 -13.20
N PRO A 88 22.62 -19.98 -12.92
CA PRO A 88 21.63 -20.42 -13.88
C PRO A 88 20.55 -19.34 -14.10
N PRO A 89 20.20 -19.00 -15.35
CA PRO A 89 19.29 -17.90 -15.68
C PRO A 89 17.88 -17.95 -15.05
N ARG A 90 17.39 -19.12 -14.59
CA ARG A 90 16.02 -19.26 -14.06
C ARG A 90 15.88 -18.84 -12.60
N ASP A 91 16.93 -18.99 -11.81
CA ASP A 91 16.94 -18.71 -10.36
C ASP A 91 17.94 -17.60 -9.97
N SER A 92 18.46 -16.92 -10.98
CA SER A 92 19.47 -15.89 -10.81
C SER A 92 18.91 -14.58 -10.27
N PRO A 93 19.64 -13.86 -9.41
CA PRO A 93 19.17 -12.64 -8.77
C PRO A 93 19.37 -11.40 -9.67
N TYR A 94 18.70 -11.35 -10.83
CA TYR A 94 18.82 -10.27 -11.82
C TYR A 94 18.75 -8.86 -11.22
N GLY A 95 17.76 -8.62 -10.34
CA GLY A 95 17.58 -7.32 -9.71
C GLY A 95 18.69 -6.94 -8.74
N HIS A 96 19.27 -7.92 -8.03
CA HIS A 96 20.38 -7.68 -7.11
C HIS A 96 21.68 -7.39 -7.87
N ILE A 97 21.97 -8.17 -8.91
CA ILE A 97 23.14 -7.97 -9.77
C ILE A 97 23.08 -6.61 -10.46
N ARG A 98 21.90 -6.21 -10.97
CA ARG A 98 21.72 -4.86 -11.51
C ARG A 98 22.06 -3.78 -10.49
N LYS A 99 21.47 -3.83 -9.29
CA LYS A 99 21.76 -2.87 -8.23
C LYS A 99 23.24 -2.81 -7.86
N LYS A 100 23.93 -3.95 -7.90
CA LYS A 100 25.38 -4.03 -7.64
C LYS A 100 26.21 -3.43 -8.77
N LEU A 101 25.85 -3.68 -10.03
CA LEU A 101 26.48 -3.03 -11.20
C LEU A 101 26.33 -1.50 -11.11
N ASP A 102 25.11 -1.02 -10.83
CA ASP A 102 24.82 0.41 -10.64
C ASP A 102 25.61 0.99 -9.47
N HIS A 103 25.60 0.31 -8.31
CA HIS A 103 26.30 0.74 -7.10
C HIS A 103 27.82 0.84 -7.28
N TYR A 104 28.43 -0.06 -8.07
CA TYR A 104 29.86 -0.04 -8.36
C TYR A 104 30.23 0.85 -9.55
N GLY A 105 29.24 1.43 -10.24
CA GLY A 105 29.45 2.27 -11.42
C GLY A 105 30.05 1.53 -12.62
N ILE A 106 29.69 0.26 -12.81
CA ILE A 106 30.21 -0.57 -13.91
C ILE A 106 29.45 -0.23 -15.20
N ASP A 107 30.17 0.11 -16.27
CA ASP A 107 29.55 0.39 -17.57
C ASP A 107 28.87 -0.86 -18.14
N THR A 108 27.61 -0.70 -18.53
CA THR A 108 26.78 -1.75 -19.15
C THR A 108 26.03 -1.21 -20.37
N SER A 109 26.49 -0.08 -20.93
CA SER A 109 25.90 0.58 -22.09
C SER A 109 25.83 -0.31 -23.34
N HIS A 110 26.78 -1.24 -23.48
CA HIS A 110 26.88 -2.21 -24.57
C HIS A 110 25.93 -3.42 -24.44
N PHE A 111 25.07 -3.49 -23.42
CA PHE A 111 24.14 -4.60 -23.25
C PHE A 111 22.94 -4.50 -24.22
N THR A 112 22.80 -5.48 -25.11
CA THR A 112 21.84 -5.50 -26.23
C THR A 112 20.52 -6.22 -25.93
N ARG A 113 20.50 -7.17 -24.97
CA ARG A 113 19.36 -8.10 -24.74
C ARG A 113 18.75 -8.08 -23.34
N GLY A 114 18.78 -6.94 -22.66
CA GLY A 114 17.87 -6.67 -21.54
C GLY A 114 16.71 -5.81 -22.03
N ARG A 115 15.49 -5.97 -21.48
CA ARG A 115 14.53 -4.85 -21.51
C ARG A 115 15.33 -3.62 -21.05
N ARG A 116 15.56 -2.65 -21.94
CA ARG A 116 15.86 -1.30 -21.48
C ARG A 116 14.65 -0.94 -20.62
N TYR A 117 14.77 -1.06 -19.29
CA TYR A 117 13.82 -0.42 -18.40
C TYR A 117 14.15 1.07 -18.52
N GLY A 118 13.65 1.66 -19.60
CA GLY A 118 14.17 2.88 -20.21
C GLY A 118 14.10 2.82 -21.73
N ALA A 119 12.95 2.44 -22.30
CA ALA A 119 12.61 3.02 -23.60
C ALA A 119 12.60 4.54 -23.42
N GLY A 120 13.22 5.25 -24.34
CA GLY A 120 13.74 6.61 -24.19
C GLY A 120 12.81 7.57 -23.48
N ILE A 121 13.45 8.53 -22.80
CA ILE A 121 12.84 9.79 -22.40
C ILE A 121 11.97 10.29 -23.57
N LEU A 122 10.76 10.76 -23.28
CA LEU A 122 9.86 11.31 -24.29
C LEU A 122 10.53 12.49 -25.01
N ALA A 123 10.19 12.70 -26.28
CA ALA A 123 10.63 13.89 -27.00
C ALA A 123 10.22 15.15 -26.23
N ARG A 124 11.15 16.11 -26.13
CA ARG A 124 10.95 17.31 -25.30
C ARG A 124 9.71 18.09 -25.75
N ASP A 125 9.57 18.30 -27.05
CA ASP A 125 8.52 19.16 -27.61
C ASP A 125 7.12 18.61 -27.34
N ASP A 126 6.90 17.31 -27.59
CA ASP A 126 5.64 16.62 -27.28
C ASP A 126 5.31 16.68 -25.79
N LEU A 127 6.33 16.56 -24.94
CA LEU A 127 6.16 16.55 -23.49
C LEU A 127 5.87 17.94 -22.94
N VAL A 128 6.54 18.98 -23.43
CA VAL A 128 6.28 20.39 -23.06
C VAL A 128 4.85 20.75 -23.40
N ALA A 129 4.42 20.52 -24.64
CA ALA A 129 3.05 20.80 -25.08
C ALA A 129 2.00 20.09 -24.21
N ALA A 130 2.24 18.83 -23.84
CA ALA A 130 1.33 18.05 -23.00
C ALA A 130 1.35 18.44 -21.51
N VAL A 131 2.47 18.97 -21.00
CA VAL A 131 2.59 19.46 -19.62
C VAL A 131 1.94 20.84 -19.49
N GLU A 132 2.14 21.74 -20.46
CA GLU A 132 1.52 23.07 -20.47
C GLU A 132 0.00 22.99 -20.61
N ALA A 133 -0.51 22.08 -21.44
CA ALA A 133 -1.94 21.91 -21.67
C ALA A 133 -2.69 21.13 -20.55
N SER A 134 -2.04 20.78 -19.45
CA SER A 134 -2.64 20.00 -18.36
C SER A 134 -2.22 20.49 -16.98
N PHE A 135 -3.07 20.26 -15.98
CA PHE A 135 -2.80 20.55 -14.56
C PHE A 135 -2.54 19.28 -13.73
N SER A 136 -2.33 18.13 -14.39
CA SER A 136 -2.03 16.87 -13.71
C SER A 136 -1.29 15.87 -14.61
N LEU A 137 -0.55 14.95 -13.99
CA LEU A 137 0.10 13.84 -14.70
C LEU A 137 -0.89 12.95 -15.47
N ALA A 138 -2.12 12.78 -14.95
CA ALA A 138 -3.15 11.99 -15.63
C ALA A 138 -3.64 12.70 -16.90
N GLY A 139 -3.84 14.03 -16.83
CA GLY A 139 -4.16 14.84 -18.00
C GLY A 139 -3.03 14.85 -19.04
N THR A 140 -1.78 14.97 -18.60
CA THR A 140 -0.61 14.91 -19.48
C THR A 140 -0.53 13.56 -20.18
N LEU A 141 -0.75 12.46 -19.47
CA LEU A 141 -0.81 11.11 -20.07
C LEU A 141 -1.94 10.97 -21.09
N ARG A 142 -3.10 11.60 -20.85
CA ARG A 142 -4.24 11.61 -21.79
C ARG A 142 -3.88 12.34 -23.08
N ILE A 143 -3.24 13.50 -22.98
CA ILE A 143 -2.79 14.30 -24.15
C ILE A 143 -1.74 13.51 -24.95
N LEU A 144 -0.80 12.88 -24.25
CA LEU A 144 0.21 12.00 -24.86
C LEU A 144 -0.36 10.66 -25.39
N ARG A 145 -1.68 10.44 -25.28
CA ARG A 145 -2.38 9.21 -25.69
C ARG A 145 -1.78 7.95 -25.07
N ARG A 146 -1.34 8.04 -23.81
CA ARG A 146 -0.77 6.92 -23.05
C ARG A 146 -1.72 6.44 -21.97
N VAL A 147 -1.72 5.13 -21.76
CA VAL A 147 -2.49 4.50 -20.68
C VAL A 147 -1.98 4.97 -19.33
N ASP A 148 -2.88 5.38 -18.44
CA ASP A 148 -2.55 5.76 -17.07
C ASP A 148 -2.26 4.53 -16.21
N ASN A 149 -0.98 4.18 -16.12
CA ASN A 149 -0.46 3.12 -15.26
C ASN A 149 0.89 3.53 -14.66
N GLY A 150 1.38 2.75 -13.68
CA GLY A 150 2.62 3.08 -12.96
C GLY A 150 3.84 3.22 -13.88
N ALA A 151 3.95 2.41 -14.93
CA ALA A 151 5.07 2.48 -15.87
C ALA A 151 5.03 3.76 -16.72
N SER A 152 3.85 4.11 -17.25
CA SER A 152 3.64 5.35 -18.02
C SER A 152 3.87 6.59 -17.16
N ARG A 153 3.38 6.60 -15.91
CA ARG A 153 3.61 7.71 -14.96
C ARG A 153 5.09 7.86 -14.64
N ALA A 154 5.80 6.76 -14.42
CA ALA A 154 7.23 6.80 -14.15
C ALA A 154 8.03 7.28 -15.37
N LEU A 155 7.63 6.92 -16.59
CA LEU A 155 8.23 7.41 -17.83
C LEU A 155 8.07 8.94 -17.96
N VAL A 156 6.85 9.45 -17.80
CA VAL A 156 6.57 10.90 -17.89
C VAL A 156 7.34 11.66 -16.83
N LYS A 157 7.33 11.21 -15.56
CA LYS A 157 8.09 11.85 -14.48
C LYS A 157 9.58 11.95 -14.78
N ARG A 158 10.21 10.83 -15.15
CA ARG A 158 11.63 10.83 -15.53
C ARG A 158 11.92 11.70 -16.74
N SER A 159 10.96 11.79 -17.69
CA SER A 159 11.15 12.62 -18.88
C SER A 159 11.04 14.11 -18.57
N ILE A 160 10.14 14.50 -17.68
CA ILE A 160 9.99 15.87 -17.18
C ILE A 160 11.27 16.31 -16.47
N GLU A 161 11.78 15.46 -15.57
CA GLU A 161 13.02 15.70 -14.83
C GLU A 161 14.22 15.82 -15.76
N ALA A 162 14.37 14.90 -16.71
CA ALA A 162 15.50 14.91 -17.64
C ALA A 162 15.52 16.14 -18.56
N HIS A 163 14.35 16.72 -18.88
CA HIS A 163 14.23 17.92 -19.71
C HIS A 163 14.12 19.22 -18.91
N GLY A 164 14.11 19.16 -17.58
CA GLY A 164 13.95 20.32 -16.71
C GLY A 164 12.63 21.07 -16.89
N ILE A 165 11.53 20.36 -17.18
CA ILE A 165 10.21 20.96 -17.43
C ILE A 165 9.53 21.26 -16.09
N SER A 166 9.06 22.49 -15.89
CA SER A 166 8.30 22.87 -14.68
C SER A 166 6.92 22.22 -14.65
N THR A 167 6.51 21.75 -13.46
CA THR A 167 5.15 21.23 -13.19
C THR A 167 4.51 21.92 -11.98
N GLU A 168 4.94 23.12 -11.63
CA GLU A 168 4.43 23.85 -10.45
C GLU A 168 2.93 24.14 -10.53
N HIS A 169 2.41 24.32 -11.74
CA HIS A 169 0.97 24.51 -11.99
C HIS A 169 0.15 23.23 -11.81
N PHE A 170 0.77 22.06 -11.60
CA PHE A 170 0.00 20.84 -11.37
C PHE A 170 -0.68 20.88 -10.01
N THR A 171 -2.01 20.91 -10.00
CA THR A 171 -2.83 21.05 -8.79
C THR A 171 -2.94 19.77 -7.98
N GLY A 172 -2.55 18.62 -8.55
CA GLY A 172 -2.46 17.34 -7.85
C GLY A 172 -3.75 16.95 -7.12
N GLN A 173 -3.63 16.54 -5.85
CA GLN A 173 -4.77 16.27 -4.96
C GLN A 173 -5.35 17.55 -4.32
N GLY A 174 -4.80 18.72 -4.67
CA GLY A 174 -5.19 20.03 -4.14
C GLY A 174 -6.27 20.74 -4.92
N HIS A 175 -6.85 20.14 -5.97
CA HIS A 175 -8.00 20.72 -6.66
C HIS A 175 -9.21 20.99 -5.74
N PHE A 176 -9.31 20.26 -4.61
CA PHE A 176 -10.35 20.46 -3.59
C PHE A 176 -9.82 21.05 -2.28
N LEU A 177 -8.57 21.53 -2.24
CA LEU A 177 -8.02 22.15 -1.03
C LEU A 177 -8.81 23.43 -0.73
N GLY A 178 -9.52 23.45 0.41
CA GLY A 178 -10.42 24.54 0.80
C GLY A 178 -11.87 24.39 0.34
N ALA A 179 -12.18 23.48 -0.60
CA ALA A 179 -13.54 23.22 -1.03
C ALA A 179 -14.19 22.13 -0.18
N SER A 180 -15.38 22.39 0.37
CA SER A 180 -16.19 21.34 1.00
C SER A 180 -16.84 20.46 -0.09
N SER A 181 -16.83 19.15 0.11
CA SER A 181 -17.51 18.22 -0.81
C SER A 181 -18.99 18.60 -0.95
N PRO A 182 -19.57 18.59 -2.16
CA PRO A 182 -21.00 18.86 -2.36
C PRO A 182 -21.89 17.80 -1.67
N TYR A 183 -21.34 16.61 -1.39
CA TYR A 183 -22.04 15.53 -0.67
C TYR A 183 -21.82 15.58 0.84
N ARG A 184 -21.14 16.62 1.35
CA ARG A 184 -20.91 16.79 2.78
C ARG A 184 -22.25 17.12 3.45
N LYS A 185 -22.75 16.21 4.29
CA LYS A 185 -23.92 16.48 5.14
C LYS A 185 -23.68 17.69 6.05
N PRO A 186 -24.60 18.67 6.13
CA PRO A 186 -24.50 19.79 7.05
C PRO A 186 -24.66 19.31 8.51
N ALA A 187 -24.22 20.14 9.47
CA ALA A 187 -24.27 19.81 10.90
C ALA A 187 -25.72 19.52 11.36
N GLN A 188 -26.69 20.30 10.89
CA GLN A 188 -28.12 20.14 11.22
C GLN A 188 -28.70 18.77 10.84
N ASP A 189 -28.23 18.16 9.74
CA ASP A 189 -28.71 16.85 9.29
C ASP A 189 -28.15 15.69 10.15
N ILE A 190 -27.02 15.96 10.82
CA ILE A 190 -26.33 15.02 11.71
C ILE A 190 -26.84 15.17 13.14
N LEU A 191 -26.98 16.42 13.62
CA LEU A 191 -27.32 16.76 15.00
C LEU A 191 -28.83 16.77 15.21
N ARG A 192 -29.46 15.64 14.90
CA ARG A 192 -30.89 15.41 15.08
C ARG A 192 -31.14 14.07 15.76
N ARG A 193 -32.35 13.91 16.30
CA ARG A 193 -32.82 12.60 16.74
C ARG A 193 -33.08 11.73 15.51
N LEU A 194 -32.60 10.47 15.56
CA LEU A 194 -32.87 9.49 14.50
C LEU A 194 -34.11 8.67 14.86
N ASP A 195 -34.84 8.23 13.85
CA ASP A 195 -36.00 7.37 14.02
C ASP A 195 -35.55 5.90 14.17
N PRO A 196 -36.01 5.17 15.18
CA PRO A 196 -35.78 3.72 15.26
C PRO A 196 -36.45 2.97 14.08
N PRO A 197 -35.81 1.92 13.53
CA PRO A 197 -34.49 1.40 13.87
C PRO A 197 -33.39 2.09 13.05
N SER A 198 -32.66 3.02 13.67
CA SER A 198 -31.48 3.65 13.06
C SER A 198 -30.20 3.22 13.79
N PRO A 199 -29.09 2.97 13.08
CA PRO A 199 -27.81 2.70 13.73
C PRO A 199 -27.25 3.98 14.38
N ARG A 200 -26.42 3.81 15.42
CA ARG A 200 -25.70 4.92 16.05
C ARG A 200 -24.84 5.66 15.02
N THR A 201 -24.93 6.99 15.02
CA THR A 201 -24.07 7.85 14.20
C THR A 201 -22.60 7.70 14.61
N ARG A 202 -21.70 7.54 13.64
CA ARG A 202 -20.25 7.43 13.93
C ARG A 202 -19.75 8.71 14.59
N THR A 203 -18.94 8.57 15.65
CA THR A 203 -18.41 9.69 16.44
C THR A 203 -17.68 10.73 15.60
N ALA A 204 -17.03 10.34 14.50
CA ALA A 204 -16.37 11.29 13.60
C ALA A 204 -17.35 12.30 12.95
N PHE A 205 -18.57 11.88 12.62
CA PHE A 205 -19.60 12.79 12.08
C PHE A 205 -20.13 13.73 13.16
N LEU A 206 -20.37 13.22 14.37
CA LEU A 206 -20.81 14.03 15.50
C LEU A 206 -19.76 15.09 15.85
N ARG A 207 -18.49 14.69 15.99
CA ARG A 207 -17.37 15.60 16.27
C ARG A 207 -17.30 16.71 15.22
N ARG A 208 -17.27 16.33 13.93
CA ARG A 208 -17.26 17.31 12.84
C ARG A 208 -18.46 18.27 12.90
N ALA A 209 -19.66 17.76 13.16
CA ALA A 209 -20.85 18.60 13.21
C ALA A 209 -20.85 19.56 14.42
N LEU A 210 -20.27 19.14 15.55
CA LEU A 210 -20.04 20.03 16.71
C LEU A 210 -18.98 21.09 16.40
N ASP A 211 -17.90 20.71 15.70
CA ASP A 211 -16.84 21.62 15.25
C ASP A 211 -17.40 22.67 14.28
N ASP A 212 -18.28 22.26 13.35
CA ASP A 212 -18.97 23.14 12.41
C ASP A 212 -19.87 24.17 13.13
N LEU A 213 -20.35 23.87 14.33
CA LEU A 213 -21.11 24.79 15.18
C LEU A 213 -20.22 25.60 16.15
N GLY A 214 -18.90 25.44 16.10
CA GLY A 214 -17.97 26.15 16.98
C GLY A 214 -18.06 25.72 18.45
N VAL A 215 -18.49 24.49 18.72
CA VAL A 215 -18.57 23.98 20.11
C VAL A 215 -17.16 23.87 20.70
N PRO A 216 -16.86 24.52 21.84
CA PRO A 216 -15.54 24.44 22.46
C PRO A 216 -15.14 23.00 22.79
N HIS A 217 -13.87 22.65 22.55
CA HIS A 217 -13.29 21.36 22.93
C HIS A 217 -12.88 21.37 24.41
N GLU A 218 -13.88 21.48 25.27
CA GLU A 218 -13.72 21.52 26.72
C GLU A 218 -14.63 20.49 27.38
N CYS A 219 -14.12 19.84 28.44
CA CYS A 219 -14.90 18.92 29.23
C CYS A 219 -16.01 19.68 29.96
N ALA A 220 -17.27 19.33 29.70
CA ALA A 220 -18.42 19.96 30.34
C ALA A 220 -18.52 19.71 31.86
N ALA A 221 -17.71 18.80 32.42
CA ALA A 221 -17.70 18.49 33.84
C ALA A 221 -16.57 19.18 34.62
N CYS A 222 -15.35 19.20 34.08
CA CYS A 222 -14.18 19.74 34.79
C CYS A 222 -13.47 20.89 34.06
N GLY A 223 -13.94 21.30 32.89
CA GLY A 223 -13.38 22.40 32.11
C GLY A 223 -12.03 22.11 31.45
N ILE A 224 -11.45 20.91 31.58
CA ILE A 224 -10.20 20.59 30.89
C ILE A 224 -10.40 20.67 29.37
N GLY A 225 -9.47 21.36 28.69
CA GLY A 225 -9.44 21.44 27.24
C GLY A 225 -8.93 20.17 26.55
N ASP A 226 -8.48 20.31 25.31
CA ASP A 226 -7.92 19.24 24.49
C ASP A 226 -6.40 19.06 24.65
N LEU A 227 -5.81 19.63 25.71
CA LEU A 227 -4.41 19.48 26.07
C LEU A 227 -4.25 18.94 27.49
N TRP A 228 -3.42 17.91 27.62
CA TRP A 228 -3.05 17.32 28.89
C TRP A 228 -1.54 17.03 28.91
N ARG A 229 -0.83 17.64 29.88
CA ARG A 229 0.64 17.53 30.02
C ARG A 229 1.39 17.81 28.70
N GLY A 230 0.97 18.83 27.97
CA GLY A 230 1.56 19.23 26.69
C GLY A 230 1.26 18.29 25.51
N LYS A 231 0.41 17.28 25.69
CA LYS A 231 -0.03 16.37 24.63
C LYS A 231 -1.52 16.54 24.37
N ARG A 232 -1.95 16.25 23.14
CA ARG A 232 -3.36 16.28 22.75
C ARG A 232 -4.17 15.25 23.57
N LEU A 233 -5.20 15.71 24.25
CA LEU A 233 -6.23 14.93 24.90
C LEU A 233 -7.45 14.84 23.98
N VAL A 234 -7.86 13.61 23.64
CA VAL A 234 -9.07 13.41 22.86
C VAL A 234 -10.27 13.40 23.80
N LEU A 235 -11.08 14.46 23.76
CA LEU A 235 -12.36 14.48 24.48
C LEU A 235 -13.38 13.55 23.79
N GLU A 236 -14.15 12.86 24.62
CA GLU A 236 -15.17 11.89 24.24
C GLU A 236 -16.53 12.60 24.13
N ILE A 237 -17.37 12.17 23.19
CA ILE A 237 -18.74 12.68 23.04
C ILE A 237 -19.67 11.82 23.87
N ASN A 238 -20.30 12.42 24.86
CA ASN A 238 -21.29 11.80 25.73
C ASN A 238 -22.70 12.30 25.39
N HIS A 239 -23.65 11.37 25.35
CA HIS A 239 -25.08 11.63 25.28
C HIS A 239 -25.61 11.82 26.70
N ILE A 240 -26.13 13.01 27.04
CA ILE A 240 -26.58 13.36 28.39
C ILE A 240 -27.69 12.40 28.85
N ASN A 241 -28.66 12.15 27.99
CA ASN A 241 -29.75 11.20 28.25
C ASN A 241 -29.35 9.73 28.04
N GLY A 242 -28.10 9.43 27.64
CA GLY A 242 -27.59 8.09 27.35
C GLY A 242 -28.24 7.35 26.17
N ASP A 243 -29.11 7.99 25.40
CA ASP A 243 -29.71 7.45 24.18
C ASP A 243 -28.72 7.61 23.00
N PRO A 244 -28.21 6.51 22.42
CA PRO A 244 -27.20 6.58 21.37
C PRO A 244 -27.69 7.11 20.03
N ILE A 245 -29.01 7.26 19.82
CA ILE A 245 -29.59 7.75 18.56
C ILE A 245 -30.14 9.18 18.67
N ASP A 246 -30.13 9.77 19.86
CA ASP A 246 -30.52 11.17 20.09
C ASP A 246 -29.31 12.11 19.92
N ASN A 247 -28.98 12.47 18.68
CA ASN A 247 -27.80 13.28 18.38
C ASN A 247 -28.07 14.80 18.43
N ARG A 248 -29.20 15.23 18.99
CA ARG A 248 -29.51 16.66 19.11
C ARG A 248 -28.41 17.38 19.89
N ARG A 249 -28.07 18.60 19.49
CA ARG A 249 -26.92 19.36 20.04
C ARG A 249 -26.99 19.49 21.55
N GLU A 250 -28.17 19.80 22.08
CA GLU A 250 -28.44 19.94 23.51
C GLU A 250 -28.23 18.65 24.31
N ASN A 251 -28.29 17.49 23.65
CA ASN A 251 -28.06 16.19 24.28
C ASN A 251 -26.60 15.73 24.20
N LEU A 252 -25.74 16.43 23.45
CA LEU A 252 -24.33 16.08 23.28
C LEU A 252 -23.43 17.00 24.08
N ARG A 253 -22.43 16.42 24.74
CA ARG A 253 -21.36 17.15 25.43
C ARG A 253 -20.00 16.48 25.25
N TYR A 254 -18.94 17.27 25.26
CA TYR A 254 -17.59 16.76 25.39
C TYR A 254 -17.28 16.44 26.87
N LEU A 255 -16.66 15.30 27.12
CA LEU A 255 -16.12 14.91 28.42
C LEU A 255 -14.70 14.38 28.24
N CYS A 256 -13.81 14.67 29.19
CA CYS A 256 -12.53 13.98 29.23
C CYS A 256 -12.75 12.50 29.63
N PRO A 257 -11.82 11.58 29.28
CA PRO A 257 -11.96 10.16 29.59
C PRO A 257 -12.21 9.89 31.09
N SER A 258 -11.58 10.68 31.97
CA SER A 258 -11.74 10.55 33.42
C SER A 258 -13.14 10.93 33.89
N CYS A 259 -13.73 12.03 33.39
CA CYS A 259 -15.09 12.44 33.75
C CYS A 259 -16.13 11.55 33.06
N HIS A 260 -15.90 11.13 31.82
CA HIS A 260 -16.84 10.26 31.12
C HIS A 260 -16.99 8.90 31.81
N SER A 261 -15.89 8.34 32.33
CA SER A 261 -15.90 7.07 33.07
C SER A 261 -16.74 7.07 34.36
N GLN A 262 -17.07 8.26 34.88
CA GLN A 262 -17.90 8.47 36.06
C GLN A 262 -19.39 8.62 35.72
N THR A 263 -19.75 8.73 34.44
CA THR A 263 -21.16 8.84 34.04
C THR A 263 -21.90 7.50 34.17
N GLU A 264 -23.19 7.56 34.49
CA GLU A 264 -24.07 6.38 34.56
C GLU A 264 -24.23 5.67 33.21
N SER A 265 -24.10 6.40 32.11
CA SER A 265 -24.16 5.89 30.74
C SER A 265 -22.87 5.21 30.28
N PHE A 266 -21.78 5.31 31.04
CA PHE A 266 -20.48 4.78 30.64
C PHE A 266 -20.51 3.25 30.54
N SER A 267 -19.99 2.69 29.44
CA SER A 267 -19.83 1.24 29.24
C SER A 267 -21.11 0.42 29.52
N ASN A 268 -22.28 0.92 29.14
CA ASN A 268 -23.58 0.27 29.35
C ASN A 268 -23.92 -0.02 30.83
N ARG A 269 -23.40 0.76 31.78
CA ARG A 269 -23.71 0.60 33.22
C ARG A 269 -25.20 0.72 33.57
N ARG A 270 -26.04 1.28 32.70
CA ARG A 270 -27.52 1.30 32.87
C ARG A 270 -28.19 -0.07 33.03
N GLY A 271 -27.51 -1.16 32.65
CA GLY A 271 -27.99 -2.53 32.90
C GLY A 271 -27.55 -3.15 34.23
N ARG A 272 -26.80 -2.43 35.07
CA ARG A 272 -26.31 -2.87 36.38
C ARG A 272 -26.76 -1.89 37.45
N ALA A 273 -28.06 -1.87 37.75
CA ALA A 273 -28.51 -1.42 39.06
C ALA A 273 -27.90 -2.39 40.10
N GLN A 274 -27.22 -1.83 41.10
CA GLN A 274 -26.93 -2.55 42.34
C GLN A 274 -28.21 -2.67 43.15
#